data_AF-U2FQV7-F1
#
_entry.id   AF-U2FQV7-F1
#
_cell.length_a   1.000
_cell.length_b   1.000
_cell.length_c   1.000
_cell.angle_alpha   90.00
_cell.angle_beta   90.00
_cell.angle_gamma   90.00
#
_symmetry.space_group_name_H-M   'P 1'
#
loop_
_entity.id
_entity.type
_entity.pdbx_description
1 polymer ?
#
loop_
_entity_poly.entity_id
_entity_poly.type
_entity_poly.pdbx_seq_one_letter_code
_entity_poly.pdbx_strand_id
1 'polypeptide(L)'
;MIGVAAWIAAVVPPVAVAAWLAAVLPWPLAAALHIALLWFALGAKSLADHVAPIAAALLRRDLGAARTLTARIVSRDTSDADEGALSRAAVESALENGNDAIFGALFWFVVAGGPGALLFRLANTLDAMWGYRTPRFLTFGWAAARLDDALNWIPARLTAASYALLGDTAAAWRCWRTQARHWDSPNAGPVMAAGAGSLNVQLGGPAVYHGEIEDRPALGTGATASAVHIVAALSLVTRTLALWLALLVASGALVMATHHV
;
A
#
# COMPACT_ATOMS: atom_id res chain seq x y z
N MET A 1 -5.73 8.04 25.52
CA MET A 1 -7.15 8.46 25.43
C MET A 1 -7.38 9.56 24.40
N ILE A 2 -6.65 10.67 24.43
CA ILE A 2 -6.86 11.80 23.48
C ILE A 2 -6.70 11.39 22.01
N GLY A 3 -5.66 10.61 21.66
CA GLY A 3 -5.46 10.13 20.28
C GLY A 3 -6.56 9.20 19.77
N VAL A 4 -7.10 8.34 20.64
CA VAL A 4 -8.25 7.46 20.31
C VAL A 4 -9.50 8.31 20.04
N ALA A 5 -9.78 9.29 20.90
CA ALA A 5 -10.91 10.19 20.70
C ALA A 5 -10.78 11.02 19.41
N ALA A 6 -9.58 11.50 19.10
CA ALA A 6 -9.31 12.21 17.86
C ALA A 6 -9.51 11.32 16.62
N TRP A 7 -9.04 10.07 16.67
CA TRP A 7 -9.26 9.11 15.59
C TRP A 7 -10.75 8.83 15.39
N ILE A 8 -11.48 8.55 16.49
CA ILE A 8 -12.93 8.33 16.44
C ILE A 8 -13.65 9.54 15.84
N ALA A 9 -13.31 10.75 16.30
CA ALA A 9 -13.93 11.98 15.81
C ALA A 9 -13.65 12.24 14.32
N ALA A 10 -12.46 11.85 13.81
CA ALA A 10 -12.09 12.03 12.42
C ALA A 10 -12.68 10.96 11.49
N VAL A 11 -12.89 9.72 11.98
CA VAL A 11 -13.27 8.58 11.14
C VAL A 11 -14.74 8.19 11.28
N VAL A 12 -15.26 8.09 12.50
CA VAL A 12 -16.59 7.50 12.74
C VAL A 12 -17.71 8.38 12.17
N PRO A 13 -17.75 9.72 12.39
CA PRO A 13 -18.81 10.55 11.82
C PRO A 13 -18.93 10.49 10.28
N PRO A 14 -17.87 10.71 9.47
CA PRO A 14 -18.01 10.65 8.02
C PRO A 14 -18.39 9.25 7.52
N VAL A 15 -17.89 8.19 8.14
CA VAL A 15 -18.26 6.81 7.78
C VAL A 15 -19.71 6.51 8.14
N ALA A 16 -20.18 6.93 9.32
CA ALA A 16 -21.57 6.75 9.75
C ALA A 16 -22.54 7.51 8.85
N VAL A 17 -22.22 8.75 8.47
CA VAL A 17 -23.02 9.53 7.51
C VAL A 17 -23.05 8.86 6.15
N ALA A 18 -21.90 8.40 5.63
CA ALA A 18 -21.83 7.68 4.36
C ALA A 18 -22.67 6.39 4.39
N ALA A 19 -22.61 5.61 5.46
CA ALA A 19 -23.40 4.39 5.64
C ALA A 19 -24.90 4.70 5.75
N TRP A 20 -25.27 5.73 6.51
CA TRP A 20 -26.65 6.18 6.62
C TRP A 20 -27.21 6.64 5.27
N LEU A 21 -26.47 7.48 4.53
CA LEU A 21 -26.85 7.93 3.19
C LEU A 21 -27.02 6.76 2.23
N ALA A 22 -26.09 5.81 2.22
CA ALA A 22 -26.18 4.62 1.39
C ALA A 22 -27.44 3.78 1.68
N ALA A 23 -27.91 3.77 2.94
CA ALA A 23 -29.10 3.01 3.36
C ALA A 23 -30.43 3.72 3.04
N VAL A 24 -30.46 5.06 3.03
CA VAL A 24 -31.71 5.83 2.83
C VAL A 24 -31.92 6.34 1.41
N LEU A 25 -30.84 6.44 0.61
CA LEU A 25 -30.93 6.92 -0.76
C LEU A 25 -31.57 5.87 -1.69
N PRO A 26 -32.30 6.31 -2.74
CA PRO A 26 -32.76 5.39 -3.78
C PRO A 26 -31.57 4.75 -4.49
N TRP A 27 -31.77 3.53 -4.98
CA TRP A 27 -30.70 2.67 -5.51
C TRP A 27 -29.73 3.37 -6.48
N PRO A 28 -30.16 4.19 -7.47
CA PRO A 28 -29.21 4.86 -8.36
C PRO A 28 -28.27 5.83 -7.64
N LEU A 29 -28.78 6.56 -6.64
CA LEU A 29 -27.99 7.52 -5.86
C LEU A 29 -27.09 6.81 -4.86
N ALA A 30 -27.57 5.72 -4.23
CA ALA A 30 -26.74 4.88 -3.38
C ALA A 30 -25.57 4.27 -4.19
N ALA A 31 -25.84 3.72 -5.39
CA ALA A 31 -24.80 3.21 -6.27
C ALA A 31 -23.77 4.29 -6.66
N ALA A 32 -24.23 5.49 -7.02
CA ALA A 32 -23.35 6.63 -7.32
C ALA A 32 -22.48 7.02 -6.11
N LEU A 33 -23.05 7.03 -4.90
CA LEU A 33 -22.30 7.29 -3.66
C LEU A 33 -21.21 6.23 -3.43
N HIS A 34 -21.53 4.94 -3.59
CA HIS A 34 -20.55 3.86 -3.45
C HIS A 34 -19.39 4.02 -4.44
N ILE A 35 -19.68 4.35 -5.71
CA ILE A 35 -18.67 4.59 -6.74
C ILE A 35 -17.80 5.80 -6.39
N ALA A 36 -18.42 6.91 -5.95
CA ALA A 36 -17.70 8.13 -5.59
C ALA A 36 -16.77 7.90 -4.39
N LEU A 37 -17.22 7.17 -3.37
CA LEU A 37 -16.42 6.81 -2.20
C LEU A 37 -15.27 5.88 -2.55
N LEU A 38 -15.51 4.89 -3.42
CA LEU A 38 -14.45 4.02 -3.91
C LEU A 38 -13.42 4.81 -4.71
N TRP A 39 -13.86 5.68 -5.63
CA TRP A 39 -12.99 6.55 -6.40
C TRP A 39 -12.12 7.44 -5.50
N PHE A 40 -12.72 8.07 -4.49
CA PHE A 40 -12.01 8.86 -3.48
C PHE A 40 -10.99 8.01 -2.72
N ALA A 41 -11.35 6.76 -2.40
CA ALA A 41 -10.51 5.86 -1.64
C ALA A 41 -9.38 5.21 -2.46
N LEU A 42 -9.33 5.32 -3.79
CA LEU A 42 -8.28 4.68 -4.61
C LEU A 42 -7.13 5.63 -4.96
N GLY A 43 -5.90 5.18 -4.75
CA GLY A 43 -4.66 5.95 -4.96
C GLY A 43 -3.76 5.43 -6.09
N ALA A 44 -4.25 4.52 -6.95
CA ALA A 44 -3.43 3.85 -7.97
C ALA A 44 -2.70 4.81 -8.92
N LYS A 45 -3.42 5.84 -9.39
CA LYS A 45 -2.82 6.88 -10.26
C LYS A 45 -1.74 7.68 -9.53
N SER A 46 -2.02 8.10 -8.30
CA SER A 46 -1.06 8.84 -7.47
C SER A 46 0.22 8.04 -7.23
N LEU A 47 0.08 6.74 -6.93
CA LEU A 47 1.22 5.84 -6.78
C LEU A 47 2.11 5.82 -8.02
N ALA A 48 1.51 5.61 -9.20
CA ALA A 48 2.25 5.59 -10.47
C ALA A 48 2.88 6.97 -10.79
N ASP A 49 2.14 8.06 -10.59
CA ASP A 49 2.58 9.42 -10.88
C ASP A 49 3.79 9.84 -10.02
N HIS A 50 3.96 9.29 -8.81
CA HIS A 50 5.11 9.57 -7.95
C HIS A 50 6.29 8.59 -8.14
N VAL A 51 6.03 7.33 -8.46
CA VAL A 51 7.08 6.30 -8.58
C VAL A 51 7.69 6.23 -9.98
N ALA A 52 6.88 6.30 -11.04
CA ALA A 52 7.37 6.15 -12.42
C ALA A 52 8.42 7.20 -12.83
N PRO A 53 8.32 8.48 -12.41
CA PRO A 53 9.36 9.47 -12.71
C PRO A 53 10.73 9.13 -12.13
N ILE A 54 10.80 8.42 -11.00
CA ILE A 54 12.08 8.00 -10.40
C ILE A 54 12.79 7.03 -11.32
N ALA A 55 12.07 6.02 -11.84
CA ALA A 55 12.62 5.08 -12.81
C ALA A 55 13.12 5.81 -14.08
N ALA A 56 12.33 6.76 -14.59
CA ALA A 56 12.72 7.55 -15.76
C ALA A 56 13.98 8.39 -15.52
N ALA A 57 14.12 9.00 -14.33
CA ALA A 57 15.31 9.75 -13.96
C ALA A 57 16.55 8.85 -13.88
N LEU A 58 16.44 7.69 -13.23
CA LEU A 58 17.53 6.71 -13.11
C LEU A 58 17.94 6.12 -14.47
N LEU A 59 16.99 5.80 -15.35
CA LEU A 59 17.28 5.34 -16.72
C LEU A 59 18.05 6.38 -17.54
N ARG A 60 17.84 7.67 -17.27
CA ARG A 60 18.59 8.79 -17.87
C ARG A 60 19.89 9.13 -17.14
N ARG A 61 20.24 8.37 -16.09
CA ARG A 61 21.39 8.62 -15.20
C ARG A 61 21.36 9.99 -14.50
N ASP A 62 20.17 10.54 -14.31
CA ASP A 62 19.96 11.81 -13.60
C ASP A 62 19.72 11.55 -12.11
N LEU A 63 20.81 11.36 -11.36
CA LEU A 63 20.75 11.08 -9.93
C LEU A 63 20.17 12.26 -9.13
N GLY A 64 20.42 13.51 -9.55
CA GLY A 64 19.90 14.69 -8.86
C GLY A 64 18.37 14.72 -8.87
N ALA A 65 17.77 14.48 -10.05
CA ALA A 65 16.33 14.34 -10.17
C ALA A 65 15.79 13.12 -9.42
N ALA A 66 16.47 11.97 -9.52
CA ALA A 66 16.03 10.74 -8.84
C ALA A 66 15.99 10.89 -7.32
N ARG A 67 17.01 11.53 -6.72
CA ARG A 67 17.03 11.85 -5.27
C ARG A 67 15.86 12.75 -4.88
N THR A 68 15.69 13.86 -5.59
CA THR A 68 14.61 14.82 -5.33
C THR A 68 13.23 14.18 -5.43
N LEU A 69 13.01 13.31 -6.42
CA LEU A 69 11.75 12.61 -6.60
C LEU A 69 11.53 11.54 -5.54
N THR A 70 12.58 10.79 -5.17
CA THR A 70 12.50 9.73 -4.15
C THR A 70 12.22 10.32 -2.77
N ALA A 71 12.82 11.46 -2.42
CA ALA A 71 12.57 12.19 -1.18
C ALA A 71 11.09 12.56 -0.94
N ARG A 72 10.26 12.58 -1.99
CA ARG A 72 8.82 12.88 -1.89
C ARG A 72 7.99 11.69 -1.41
N ILE A 73 8.52 10.47 -1.50
CA ILE A 73 7.79 9.23 -1.20
C ILE A 73 8.41 8.42 -0.07
N VAL A 74 9.56 8.84 0.47
CA VAL A 74 10.22 8.19 1.61
C VAL A 74 10.51 9.21 2.71
N SER A 75 10.58 8.75 3.95
CA SER A 75 10.98 9.58 5.10
C SER A 75 12.50 9.56 5.37
N ARG A 76 13.27 8.74 4.62
CA ARG A 76 14.73 8.64 4.73
C ARG A 76 15.43 9.72 3.92
N ASP A 77 16.64 10.09 4.34
CA ASP A 77 17.48 11.00 3.59
C ASP A 77 17.94 10.36 2.28
N THR A 78 17.91 11.15 1.21
CA THR A 78 18.31 10.74 -0.14
C THR A 78 19.40 11.63 -0.73
N SER A 79 19.91 12.64 0.00
CA SER A 79 20.88 13.63 -0.49
C SER A 79 22.09 12.98 -1.16
N ASP A 80 22.60 11.92 -0.53
CA ASP A 80 23.81 11.19 -0.92
C ASP A 80 23.52 9.75 -1.38
N ALA A 81 22.24 9.41 -1.55
CA ALA A 81 21.83 8.07 -1.97
C ALA A 81 22.34 7.75 -3.40
N ASP A 82 22.86 6.55 -3.57
CA ASP A 82 23.27 6.00 -4.87
C ASP A 82 22.07 5.43 -5.65
N GLU A 83 22.29 5.04 -6.91
CA GLU A 83 21.25 4.46 -7.76
C GLU A 83 20.57 3.23 -7.11
N GLY A 84 21.35 2.40 -6.42
CA GLY A 84 20.84 1.21 -5.75
C GLY A 84 19.90 1.55 -4.59
N ALA A 85 20.29 2.49 -3.73
CA ALA A 85 19.50 2.95 -2.59
C ALA A 85 18.19 3.64 -3.02
N LEU A 86 18.25 4.43 -4.09
CA LEU A 86 17.07 5.07 -4.70
C LEU A 86 16.15 4.03 -5.34
N SER A 87 16.71 3.04 -6.03
CA SER A 87 15.93 1.96 -6.63
C SER A 87 15.26 1.08 -5.57
N ARG A 88 15.98 0.72 -4.50
CA ARG A 88 15.40 -0.02 -3.37
C ARG A 88 14.26 0.76 -2.74
N ALA A 89 14.44 2.07 -2.49
CA ALA A 89 13.39 2.95 -1.94
C ALA A 89 12.14 2.93 -2.80
N ALA A 90 12.31 3.16 -4.10
CA ALA A 90 11.18 3.25 -5.02
C ALA A 90 10.44 1.92 -5.16
N VAL A 91 11.16 0.78 -5.16
CA VAL A 91 10.52 -0.55 -5.19
C VAL A 91 9.81 -0.86 -3.87
N GLU A 92 10.45 -0.59 -2.72
CA GLU A 92 9.84 -0.72 -1.39
C GLU A 92 8.52 0.07 -1.33
N SER A 93 8.58 1.37 -1.65
CA SER A 93 7.41 2.26 -1.66
C SER A 93 6.33 1.77 -2.64
N ALA A 94 6.70 1.31 -3.84
CA ALA A 94 5.74 0.84 -4.84
C ALA A 94 4.96 -0.40 -4.37
N LEU A 95 5.65 -1.37 -3.78
CA LEU A 95 5.06 -2.62 -3.31
C LEU A 95 4.22 -2.40 -2.06
N GLU A 96 4.75 -1.69 -1.06
CA GLU A 96 4.06 -1.37 0.19
C GLU A 96 2.78 -0.56 -0.08
N ASN A 97 2.91 0.57 -0.80
CA ASN A 97 1.76 1.42 -1.12
C ASN A 97 0.81 0.77 -2.13
N GLY A 98 1.20 -0.30 -2.82
CA GLY A 98 0.26 -1.09 -3.61
C GLY A 98 -0.89 -1.59 -2.74
N ASN A 99 -0.60 -2.11 -1.55
CA ASN A 99 -1.61 -2.50 -0.58
C ASN A 99 -2.42 -1.30 -0.08
N ASP A 100 -1.74 -0.29 0.44
CA ASP A 100 -2.36 0.82 1.17
C ASP A 100 -3.15 1.77 0.26
N ALA A 101 -2.67 1.95 -0.98
CA ALA A 101 -3.31 2.85 -1.92
C ALA A 101 -4.43 2.17 -2.72
N ILE A 102 -4.45 0.84 -2.83
CA ILE A 102 -5.33 0.14 -3.78
C ILE A 102 -6.05 -1.03 -3.11
N PHE A 103 -5.32 -2.06 -2.71
CA PHE A 103 -5.90 -3.36 -2.38
C PHE A 103 -6.66 -3.36 -1.05
N GLY A 104 -6.19 -2.63 -0.05
CA GLY A 104 -6.95 -2.44 1.20
C GLY A 104 -8.28 -1.74 0.96
N ALA A 105 -8.30 -0.70 0.12
CA ALA A 105 -9.54 0.02 -0.24
C ALA A 105 -10.51 -0.88 -1.03
N LEU A 106 -10.01 -1.66 -2.00
CA LEU A 106 -10.82 -2.62 -2.74
C LEU A 106 -11.39 -3.71 -1.82
N PHE A 107 -10.59 -4.25 -0.90
CA PHE A 107 -11.03 -5.26 0.05
C PHE A 107 -12.19 -4.74 0.91
N TRP A 108 -12.02 -3.58 1.54
CA TRP A 108 -13.08 -3.01 2.39
C TRP A 108 -14.29 -2.53 1.59
N PHE A 109 -14.12 -2.18 0.32
CA PHE A 109 -15.25 -1.96 -0.59
C PHE A 109 -16.09 -3.22 -0.81
N VAL A 110 -15.47 -4.38 -0.96
CA VAL A 110 -16.19 -5.65 -1.07
C VAL A 110 -16.94 -5.99 0.21
N VAL A 111 -16.28 -5.76 1.36
CA VAL A 111 -16.84 -6.13 2.67
C VAL A 111 -18.00 -5.23 3.09
N ALA A 112 -17.90 -3.92 2.89
CA ALA A 112 -18.85 -2.95 3.42
C ALA A 112 -19.21 -1.81 2.45
N GLY A 113 -18.93 -1.96 1.16
CA GLY A 113 -19.23 -0.97 0.13
C GLY A 113 -18.40 0.32 0.25
N GLY A 114 -18.92 1.42 -0.31
CA GLY A 114 -18.30 2.74 -0.27
C GLY A 114 -17.91 3.20 1.15
N PRO A 115 -18.78 3.03 2.17
CA PRO A 115 -18.43 3.35 3.55
C PRO A 115 -17.23 2.56 4.09
N GLY A 116 -17.09 1.29 3.70
CA GLY A 116 -15.91 0.46 4.04
C GLY A 116 -14.62 0.99 3.40
N ALA A 117 -14.68 1.33 2.11
CA ALA A 117 -13.54 1.92 1.42
C ALA A 117 -13.11 3.27 2.04
N LEU A 118 -14.08 4.10 2.43
CA LEU A 118 -13.85 5.35 3.12
C LEU A 118 -13.20 5.14 4.50
N LEU A 119 -13.72 4.20 5.30
CA LEU A 119 -13.15 3.84 6.59
C LEU A 119 -11.67 3.48 6.47
N PHE A 120 -11.36 2.60 5.53
CA PHE A 120 -9.99 2.17 5.28
C PHE A 120 -9.10 3.36 4.87
N ARG A 121 -9.53 4.18 3.89
CA ARG A 121 -8.74 5.32 3.42
C ARG A 121 -8.47 6.33 4.55
N LEU A 122 -9.46 6.62 5.38
CA LEU A 122 -9.30 7.54 6.51
C LEU A 122 -8.35 6.96 7.56
N ALA A 123 -8.50 5.68 7.92
CA ALA A 123 -7.60 5.02 8.87
C ALA A 123 -6.14 5.05 8.40
N ASN A 124 -5.90 4.70 7.13
CA ASN A 124 -4.57 4.71 6.52
C ASN A 124 -3.97 6.12 6.41
N THR A 125 -4.80 7.11 6.08
CA THR A 125 -4.35 8.51 6.05
C THR A 125 -3.95 8.99 7.46
N LEU A 126 -4.72 8.62 8.49
CA LEU A 126 -4.40 8.99 9.87
C LEU A 126 -3.15 8.29 10.39
N ASP A 127 -2.88 7.05 9.97
CA ASP A 127 -1.60 6.41 10.30
C ASP A 127 -0.43 7.16 9.65
N ALA A 128 -0.52 7.51 8.37
CA ALA A 128 0.51 8.31 7.71
C ALA A 128 0.72 9.70 8.34
N MET A 129 -0.32 10.28 8.96
CA MET A 129 -0.23 11.60 9.61
C MET A 129 0.22 11.53 11.08
N TRP A 130 -0.24 10.53 11.82
CA TRP A 130 -0.09 10.46 13.29
C TRP A 130 0.79 9.31 13.76
N GLY A 131 1.01 8.27 12.94
CA GLY A 131 1.76 7.06 13.29
C GLY A 131 3.26 7.27 13.52
N TYR A 132 3.81 8.43 13.14
CA TYR A 132 5.22 8.76 13.36
C TYR A 132 5.62 8.69 14.84
N ARG A 133 6.68 7.95 15.15
CA ARG A 133 7.24 7.82 16.51
C ARG A 133 8.08 9.03 16.92
N THR A 134 7.53 10.24 16.79
CA THR A 134 8.14 11.47 17.32
C THR A 134 7.70 11.69 18.77
N PRO A 135 8.45 12.47 19.59
CA PRO A 135 8.04 12.79 20.96
C PRO A 135 6.61 13.36 21.07
N ARG A 136 6.15 14.06 20.02
CA ARG A 136 4.79 14.62 19.93
C ARG A 136 3.71 13.55 19.69
N PHE A 137 4.00 12.54 18.88
CA PHE A 137 3.02 11.58 18.39
C PHE A 137 3.12 10.20 19.05
N LEU A 138 4.18 9.91 19.81
CA LEU A 138 4.42 8.60 20.43
C LEU A 138 3.20 8.06 21.22
N THR A 139 2.57 8.91 22.04
CA THR A 139 1.40 8.54 22.86
C THR A 139 0.06 8.84 22.17
N PHE A 140 0.07 9.62 21.09
CA PHE A 140 -1.12 10.07 20.38
C PHE A 140 -1.45 9.16 19.19
N GLY A 141 -0.46 8.84 18.37
CA GLY A 141 -0.56 8.11 17.12
C GLY A 141 -0.71 6.60 17.24
N TRP A 142 -0.36 6.01 18.39
CA TRP A 142 -0.40 4.55 18.58
C TRP A 142 -1.75 3.92 18.23
N ALA A 143 -2.86 4.61 18.53
CA ALA A 143 -4.20 4.11 18.22
C ALA A 143 -4.46 4.09 16.70
N ALA A 144 -3.99 5.09 15.97
CA ALA A 144 -4.11 5.14 14.51
C ALA A 144 -3.30 4.02 13.86
N ALA A 145 -2.03 3.86 14.26
CA ALA A 145 -1.16 2.80 13.75
C ALA A 145 -1.73 1.39 14.00
N ARG A 146 -2.25 1.15 15.20
CA ARG A 146 -2.75 -0.17 15.59
C ARG A 146 -4.10 -0.52 14.94
N LEU A 147 -4.94 0.48 14.68
CA LEU A 147 -6.18 0.31 13.93
C LEU A 147 -5.92 0.12 12.44
N ASP A 148 -4.99 0.88 11.86
CA ASP A 148 -4.52 0.63 10.49
C ASP A 148 -3.96 -0.79 10.37
N ASP A 149 -3.08 -1.20 11.28
CA ASP A 149 -2.49 -2.53 11.27
C ASP A 149 -3.56 -3.65 11.28
N ALA A 150 -4.63 -3.46 12.06
CA ALA A 150 -5.74 -4.41 12.13
C ALA A 150 -6.55 -4.43 10.82
N LEU A 151 -6.89 -3.26 10.28
CA LEU A 151 -7.64 -3.13 9.02
C LEU A 151 -6.85 -3.64 7.82
N ASN A 152 -5.51 -3.53 7.88
CA ASN A 152 -4.61 -4.00 6.84
C ASN A 152 -4.24 -5.47 6.94
N TRP A 153 -4.53 -6.15 8.06
CA TRP A 153 -4.06 -7.51 8.28
C TRP A 153 -4.49 -8.47 7.15
N ILE A 154 -5.79 -8.60 6.87
CA ILE A 154 -6.29 -9.46 5.78
C ILE A 154 -5.83 -8.97 4.39
N PRO A 155 -6.10 -7.72 3.98
CA PRO A 155 -5.76 -7.28 2.63
C PRO A 155 -4.25 -7.37 2.34
N ALA A 156 -3.37 -7.12 3.32
CA ALA A 156 -1.93 -7.28 3.12
C ALA A 156 -1.53 -8.72 2.77
N ARG A 157 -2.15 -9.74 3.38
CA ARG A 157 -1.88 -11.15 3.03
C ARG A 157 -2.43 -11.51 1.66
N LEU A 158 -3.61 -10.99 1.30
CA LEU A 158 -4.18 -11.20 -0.03
C LEU A 158 -3.33 -10.52 -1.12
N THR A 159 -2.81 -9.33 -0.84
CA THR A 159 -1.87 -8.62 -1.71
C THR A 159 -0.58 -9.42 -1.86
N ALA A 160 0.03 -9.87 -0.77
CA ALA A 160 1.24 -10.69 -0.80
C ALA A 160 1.04 -12.00 -1.59
N ALA A 161 -0.09 -12.69 -1.40
CA ALA A 161 -0.43 -13.88 -2.17
C ALA A 161 -0.63 -13.58 -3.66
N SER A 162 -1.24 -12.45 -3.99
CA SER A 162 -1.45 -12.03 -5.37
C SER A 162 -0.14 -11.65 -6.07
N TYR A 163 0.78 -10.98 -5.35
CA TYR A 163 2.13 -10.72 -5.83
C TYR A 163 2.89 -12.01 -6.08
N ALA A 164 2.83 -12.96 -5.15
CA ALA A 164 3.46 -14.26 -5.31
C ALA A 164 2.92 -15.02 -6.55
N LEU A 165 1.60 -15.00 -6.76
CA LEU A 165 0.96 -15.67 -7.90
C LEU A 165 1.37 -15.07 -9.27
N LEU A 166 1.62 -13.77 -9.33
CA LEU A 166 1.85 -13.03 -10.57
C LEU A 166 3.33 -12.78 -10.93
N GLY A 167 4.26 -13.35 -10.16
CA GLY A 167 5.70 -13.31 -10.42
C GLY A 167 6.36 -14.67 -10.16
N ASP A 168 7.59 -14.67 -9.64
CA ASP A 168 8.25 -15.90 -9.18
C ASP A 168 7.65 -16.39 -7.86
N THR A 169 6.63 -17.25 -7.97
CA THR A 169 5.87 -17.76 -6.82
C THR A 169 6.75 -18.49 -5.80
N ALA A 170 7.73 -19.28 -6.24
CA ALA A 170 8.57 -20.04 -5.33
C ALA A 170 9.50 -19.12 -4.53
N ALA A 171 10.11 -18.13 -5.20
CA ALA A 171 10.94 -17.13 -4.54
C ALA A 171 10.11 -16.23 -3.60
N ALA A 172 8.95 -15.75 -4.06
CA ALA A 172 8.03 -14.91 -3.27
C ALA A 172 7.57 -15.60 -1.99
N TRP A 173 7.13 -16.85 -2.09
CA TRP A 173 6.67 -17.63 -0.93
C TRP A 173 7.81 -17.88 0.07
N ARG A 174 9.01 -18.22 -0.43
CA ARG A 174 10.19 -18.40 0.42
C ARG A 174 10.52 -17.11 1.17
N CYS A 175 10.60 -15.98 0.47
CA CYS A 175 10.94 -14.67 1.05
C CYS A 175 9.88 -14.23 2.07
N TRP A 176 8.59 -14.32 1.74
CA TRP A 176 7.52 -14.02 2.70
C TRP A 176 7.67 -14.85 3.98
N ARG A 177 7.81 -16.18 3.86
CA ARG A 177 7.88 -17.06 5.04
C ARG A 177 9.11 -16.81 5.93
N THR A 178 10.26 -16.48 5.34
CA THR A 178 11.52 -16.38 6.09
C THR A 178 11.88 -14.96 6.49
N GLN A 179 11.43 -13.93 5.77
CA GLN A 179 11.91 -12.56 5.94
C GLN A 179 10.87 -11.61 6.52
N ALA A 180 9.59 -11.76 6.19
CA ALA A 180 8.53 -10.79 6.52
C ALA A 180 8.42 -10.46 8.01
N ARG A 181 8.66 -11.46 8.89
CA ARG A 181 8.57 -11.31 10.35
C ARG A 181 9.64 -10.42 10.99
N HIS A 182 10.72 -10.15 10.25
CA HIS A 182 11.81 -9.31 10.75
C HIS A 182 11.55 -7.83 10.48
N TRP A 183 10.50 -7.50 9.71
CA TRP A 183 10.09 -6.13 9.45
C TRP A 183 9.19 -5.60 10.57
N ASP A 184 9.30 -4.32 10.89
CA ASP A 184 8.57 -3.68 11.99
C ASP A 184 7.05 -3.75 11.82
N SER A 185 6.56 -3.49 10.60
CA SER A 185 5.13 -3.57 10.30
C SER A 185 4.71 -5.00 10.00
N PRO A 186 3.67 -5.52 10.67
CA PRO A 186 3.14 -6.86 10.43
C PRO A 186 2.46 -7.00 9.06
N ASN A 187 2.25 -5.88 8.34
CA ASN A 187 1.55 -5.82 7.05
C ASN A 187 2.50 -5.51 5.90
N ALA A 188 3.40 -4.54 6.09
CA ALA A 188 4.36 -4.17 5.07
C ALA A 188 5.35 -5.31 4.78
N GLY A 189 5.81 -6.02 5.83
CA GLY A 189 6.74 -7.14 5.71
C GLY A 189 6.27 -8.23 4.73
N PRO A 190 5.07 -8.81 4.89
CA PRO A 190 4.50 -9.77 3.94
C PRO A 190 4.42 -9.25 2.50
N VAL A 191 3.89 -8.05 2.30
CA VAL A 191 3.66 -7.46 0.97
C VAL A 191 4.99 -7.21 0.25
N MET A 192 5.94 -6.58 0.92
CA MET A 192 7.26 -6.29 0.33
C MET A 192 8.10 -7.55 0.15
N ALA A 193 8.11 -8.49 1.11
CA ALA A 193 8.87 -9.73 0.96
C ALA A 193 8.36 -10.59 -0.21
N ALA A 194 7.04 -10.71 -0.34
CA ALA A 194 6.42 -11.40 -1.48
C ALA A 194 6.71 -10.68 -2.79
N GLY A 195 6.51 -9.35 -2.85
CA GLY A 195 6.78 -8.56 -4.06
C GLY A 195 8.25 -8.58 -4.48
N ALA A 196 9.19 -8.43 -3.54
CA ALA A 196 10.62 -8.49 -3.81
C ALA A 196 11.05 -9.88 -4.29
N GLY A 197 10.54 -10.94 -3.67
CA GLY A 197 10.76 -12.32 -4.11
C GLY A 197 10.17 -12.58 -5.49
N SER A 198 8.96 -12.10 -5.77
CA SER A 198 8.31 -12.23 -7.10
C SER A 198 9.10 -11.58 -8.22
N LEU A 199 9.82 -10.50 -7.91
CA LEU A 199 10.64 -9.74 -8.84
C LEU A 199 12.11 -10.18 -8.86
N ASN A 200 12.51 -11.15 -8.01
CA ASN A 200 13.89 -11.57 -7.83
C ASN A 200 14.86 -10.40 -7.58
N VAL A 201 14.43 -9.46 -6.72
CA VAL A 201 15.21 -8.28 -6.32
C VAL A 201 15.45 -8.22 -4.81
N GLN A 202 16.62 -7.74 -4.41
CA GLN A 202 16.99 -7.50 -3.01
C GLN A 202 16.63 -6.07 -2.60
N LEU A 203 15.88 -5.94 -1.51
CA LEU A 203 15.47 -4.70 -0.85
C LEU A 203 16.01 -4.65 0.60
N GLY A 204 15.82 -3.53 1.29
CA GLY A 204 16.38 -3.28 2.61
C GLY A 204 17.82 -2.77 2.58
N GLY A 205 18.57 -3.06 3.64
CA GLY A 205 19.93 -2.57 3.86
C GLY A 205 20.00 -1.15 4.43
N PRO A 206 21.17 -0.51 4.40
CA PRO A 206 21.41 0.75 5.09
C PRO A 206 20.58 1.89 4.49
N ALA A 207 19.92 2.64 5.38
CA ALA A 207 19.15 3.84 5.09
C ALA A 207 19.52 4.93 6.10
N VAL A 208 19.61 6.19 5.66
CA VAL A 208 19.94 7.30 6.55
C VAL A 208 18.66 7.96 7.04
N TYR A 209 18.48 8.06 8.36
CA TYR A 209 17.37 8.79 8.98
C TYR A 209 17.94 9.79 9.98
N HIS A 210 17.59 11.07 9.82
CA HIS A 210 18.03 12.15 10.73
C HIS A 210 19.56 12.17 10.99
N GLY A 211 20.36 11.78 9.99
CA GLY A 211 21.83 11.72 10.08
C GLY A 211 22.40 10.40 10.61
N GLU A 212 21.57 9.47 11.05
CA GLU A 212 21.97 8.14 11.55
C GLU A 212 21.73 7.06 10.49
N ILE A 213 22.62 6.07 10.41
CA ILE A 213 22.42 4.90 9.54
C ILE A 213 21.58 3.86 10.28
N GLU A 214 20.41 3.56 9.75
CA GLU A 214 19.55 2.47 10.18
C GLU A 214 19.65 1.31 9.19
N ASP A 215 19.98 0.11 9.67
CA ASP A 215 20.07 -1.08 8.85
C ASP A 215 18.69 -1.77 8.75
N ARG A 216 18.05 -1.65 7.59
CA ARG A 216 16.73 -2.27 7.37
C ARG A 216 16.89 -3.76 7.07
N PRO A 217 16.02 -4.63 7.62
CA PRO A 217 16.08 -6.07 7.36
C PRO A 217 16.08 -6.38 5.86
N ALA A 218 16.93 -7.29 5.40
CA ALA A 218 16.96 -7.66 4.00
C ALA A 218 15.65 -8.37 3.57
N LEU A 219 15.08 -7.93 2.45
CA LEU A 219 13.89 -8.53 1.83
C LEU A 219 14.20 -8.95 0.39
N GLY A 220 13.54 -10.00 -0.08
CA GLY A 220 13.68 -10.53 -1.43
C GLY A 220 14.93 -11.39 -1.64
N THR A 221 15.36 -11.48 -2.90
CA THR A 221 16.45 -12.35 -3.37
C THR A 221 17.01 -11.85 -4.69
N GLY A 222 17.99 -12.51 -5.29
CA GLY A 222 18.44 -12.19 -6.66
C GLY A 222 19.28 -10.92 -6.75
N ALA A 223 18.98 -10.04 -7.72
CA ALA A 223 19.83 -8.90 -8.06
C ALA A 223 19.64 -7.70 -7.12
N THR A 224 20.60 -6.78 -7.11
CA THR A 224 20.40 -5.46 -6.50
C THR A 224 19.35 -4.67 -7.29
N ALA A 225 18.53 -3.89 -6.57
CA ALA A 225 17.51 -3.07 -7.21
C ALA A 225 18.13 -2.05 -8.17
N SER A 226 17.42 -1.85 -9.29
CA SER A 226 17.76 -0.90 -10.35
C SER A 226 16.48 -0.29 -10.91
N ALA A 227 16.60 0.69 -11.80
CA ALA A 227 15.44 1.34 -12.42
C ALA A 227 14.46 0.37 -13.10
N VAL A 228 14.97 -0.73 -13.66
CA VAL A 228 14.15 -1.78 -14.29
C VAL A 228 13.23 -2.45 -13.27
N HIS A 229 13.70 -2.64 -12.04
CA HIS A 229 12.91 -3.25 -10.97
C HIS A 229 11.79 -2.32 -10.48
N ILE A 230 11.97 -0.99 -10.55
CA ILE A 230 10.89 -0.03 -10.25
C ILE A 230 9.75 -0.20 -11.25
N VAL A 231 10.08 -0.27 -12.54
CA VAL A 231 9.08 -0.51 -13.61
C VAL A 231 8.42 -1.87 -13.42
N ALA A 232 9.19 -2.90 -13.06
CA ALA A 232 8.66 -4.24 -12.79
C ALA A 232 7.70 -4.25 -11.59
N ALA A 233 7.99 -3.51 -10.53
CA ALA A 233 7.12 -3.36 -9.36
C ALA A 233 5.79 -2.67 -9.72
N LEU A 234 5.84 -1.57 -10.49
CA LEU A 234 4.62 -0.92 -10.99
C LEU A 234 3.79 -1.85 -11.90
N SER A 235 4.46 -2.64 -12.74
CA SER A 235 3.80 -3.64 -13.57
C SER A 235 3.15 -4.74 -12.73
N LEU A 236 3.81 -5.21 -11.67
CA LEU A 236 3.25 -6.20 -10.75
C LEU A 236 2.00 -5.65 -10.05
N VAL A 237 2.07 -4.43 -9.48
CA VAL A 237 0.92 -3.74 -8.88
C VAL A 237 -0.25 -3.64 -9.87
N THR A 238 0.04 -3.25 -11.12
CA THR A 238 -0.98 -3.11 -12.17
C THR A 238 -1.64 -4.45 -12.54
N ARG A 239 -0.84 -5.52 -12.68
CA ARG A 239 -1.36 -6.87 -12.94
C ARG A 239 -2.20 -7.38 -11.77
N THR A 240 -1.79 -7.10 -10.54
CA THR A 240 -2.56 -7.46 -9.34
C THR A 240 -3.88 -6.69 -9.27
N LEU A 241 -3.90 -5.41 -9.62
CA LEU A 241 -5.13 -4.64 -9.77
C LEU A 241 -6.05 -5.27 -10.83
N ALA A 242 -5.52 -5.62 -12.00
CA ALA A 242 -6.30 -6.29 -13.03
C ALA A 242 -6.89 -7.64 -12.55
N LEU A 243 -6.10 -8.44 -11.82
CA LEU A 243 -6.56 -9.69 -11.20
C LEU A 243 -7.71 -9.44 -10.23
N TRP A 244 -7.57 -8.49 -9.32
CA TRP A 244 -8.62 -8.18 -8.33
C TRP A 244 -9.90 -7.70 -9.01
N LEU A 245 -9.79 -6.78 -9.97
CA LEU A 245 -10.95 -6.32 -10.74
C LEU A 245 -11.63 -7.46 -11.51
N ALA A 246 -10.86 -8.36 -12.13
CA ALA A 246 -11.41 -9.52 -12.81
C ALA A 246 -12.17 -10.46 -11.86
N LEU A 247 -11.63 -10.71 -10.66
CA LEU A 247 -12.31 -11.50 -9.63
C LEU A 247 -13.60 -10.82 -9.13
N LEU A 248 -13.60 -9.49 -9.00
CA LEU A 248 -14.80 -8.73 -8.63
C LEU A 248 -15.88 -8.79 -9.71
N VAL A 249 -15.51 -8.63 -10.98
CA VAL A 249 -16.46 -8.75 -12.09
C VAL A 249 -17.01 -10.18 -12.18
N ALA A 250 -16.15 -11.20 -12.06
CA ALA A 250 -16.56 -12.59 -12.12
C ALA A 250 -17.49 -12.98 -10.96
N SER A 251 -17.20 -12.53 -9.73
CA SER A 251 -18.07 -12.76 -8.57
C SER A 251 -19.42 -12.04 -8.71
N GLY A 252 -19.43 -10.79 -9.19
CA GLY A 252 -20.67 -10.06 -9.49
C GLY A 252 -21.53 -10.77 -10.54
N ALA A 253 -20.90 -11.23 -11.64
CA ALA A 253 -21.59 -11.98 -12.68
C ALA A 253 -22.18 -13.31 -12.16
N LEU A 254 -21.45 -14.02 -11.30
CA LEU A 254 -21.93 -15.26 -10.67
C LEU A 254 -23.15 -15.00 -9.79
N VAL A 255 -23.10 -13.96 -8.95
CA VAL A 255 -24.22 -13.58 -8.07
C VAL A 255 -25.46 -13.24 -8.90
N MET A 256 -25.31 -12.46 -9.98
CA MET A 256 -26.42 -12.15 -10.89
C MET A 256 -26.98 -13.41 -11.54
N ALA A 257 -26.12 -14.32 -12.01
CA ALA A 257 -26.55 -15.57 -12.63
C ALA A 257 -27.33 -16.47 -11.65
N THR A 258 -26.95 -16.50 -10.36
CA THR A 258 -27.64 -17.29 -9.34
C THR A 258 -28.96 -16.68 -8.85
N HIS A 259 -29.17 -15.37 -9.01
CA HIS A 259 -30.41 -14.68 -8.64
C HIS A 259 -31.45 -14.60 -9.78
N HIS A 260 -31.09 -15.06 -10.98
CA HIS A 260 -32.00 -15.19 -12.12
C HIS A 260 -32.50 -16.64 -12.34
N VAL A 261 -32.39 -17.49 -11.32
CA VAL A 261 -32.98 -18.84 -11.22
C VAL A 261 -33.96 -18.86 -10.06
#